data_AF-A0A520A9F7-F1
#
_entry.id   AF-A0A520A9F7-F1
#
_cell.length_a   1.000
_cell.length_b   1.000
_cell.length_c   1.000
_cell.angle_alpha   90.00
_cell.angle_beta   90.00
_cell.angle_gamma   90.00
#
_symmetry.space_group_name_H-M   'P 1'
#
loop_
_entity.id
_entity.type
_entity.pdbx_description
1 polymer ?
#
loop_
_entity_poly.entity_id
_entity_poly.type
_entity_poly.pdbx_seq_one_letter_code
_entity_poly.pdbx_strand_id
1 'polypeptide(L)'
;MPAEKKSGYRKNFSLIFTFILMMTVLFGLSLLLAYRFSTKFIENQFVSEKVNVLEKSIKPYNDFFQKKLPEVSYYNGYLDSATASNFVDTLLMEYPFVSKVIFYDSEVKNTPVRDGLNTGRFSIGPKRIYQFGTLVPTDSVELFSKQNTKNFIVGDDFNALALKLATYIESLDTNRTPNQDELFSNFSNVRSNKITYLNIPRLEDLKMYKMMIRKELKPQPVYQQDMLSFHLDPYKIRILNSRPLLYQHIRIEPLTYDPLETGVAYMTTEITLPGPFSDYKLYFISAQSFINKEIFNYFLPLALGILAFYSIVVLLAYLIFRNLNINHKMFKLQYDFMNNLTHEFKTPVSVIKIAG
;
A
#
# COMPACT_ATOMS: atom_id res chain seq x y z
N MET A 1 88.54 -8.15 11.17
CA MET A 1 87.07 -8.04 11.14
C MET A 1 86.60 -8.06 9.69
N PRO A 2 86.08 -9.19 9.16
CA PRO A 2 85.40 -9.16 7.88
C PRO A 2 83.90 -8.93 8.08
N ALA A 3 83.36 -8.02 7.28
CA ALA A 3 81.95 -7.62 7.27
C ALA A 3 81.04 -8.79 6.85
N GLU A 4 80.02 -9.07 7.67
CA GLU A 4 78.87 -9.89 7.28
C GLU A 4 78.16 -9.23 6.08
N LYS A 5 78.35 -9.79 4.89
CA LYS A 5 77.54 -9.45 3.72
C LYS A 5 76.12 -9.98 3.95
N LYS A 6 75.21 -9.07 4.29
CA LYS A 6 73.76 -9.31 4.36
C LYS A 6 73.28 -9.99 3.06
N SER A 7 72.83 -11.23 3.20
CA SER A 7 72.03 -11.97 2.21
C SER A 7 70.96 -11.06 1.59
N GLY A 8 70.98 -10.91 0.26
CA GLY A 8 70.14 -10.01 -0.53
C GLY A 8 68.67 -10.43 -0.66
N TYR A 9 68.12 -11.17 0.30
CA TYR A 9 66.70 -11.54 0.29
C TYR A 9 65.88 -10.51 1.09
N ARG A 10 65.20 -9.58 0.40
CA ARG A 10 64.31 -8.59 1.03
C ARG A 10 63.10 -9.30 1.65
N LYS A 11 63.03 -9.32 2.99
CA LYS A 11 61.90 -9.86 3.75
C LYS A 11 60.69 -8.93 3.63
N ASN A 12 59.72 -9.27 2.77
CA ASN A 12 58.47 -8.52 2.58
C ASN A 12 57.37 -8.87 3.63
N PHE A 13 57.73 -9.48 4.76
CA PHE A 13 56.77 -9.87 5.80
C PHE A 13 55.99 -8.69 6.39
N SER A 14 56.63 -7.52 6.51
CA SER A 14 55.97 -6.30 6.97
C SER A 14 54.80 -5.89 6.05
N LEU A 15 54.94 -6.11 4.75
CA LEU A 15 53.95 -5.71 3.74
C LEU A 15 52.71 -6.61 3.78
N ILE A 16 52.91 -7.91 4.01
CA ILE A 16 51.81 -8.86 4.25
C ILE A 16 51.07 -8.53 5.54
N PHE A 17 51.80 -8.20 6.60
CA PHE A 17 51.18 -7.82 7.88
C PHE A 17 50.34 -6.54 7.75
N THR A 18 50.88 -5.48 7.12
CA THR A 18 50.11 -4.25 6.87
C THR A 18 48.90 -4.50 5.96
N PHE A 19 49.03 -5.38 4.96
CA PHE A 19 47.92 -5.74 4.09
C PHE A 19 46.80 -6.44 4.86
N ILE A 20 47.12 -7.41 5.71
CA ILE A 20 46.13 -8.11 6.55
C ILE A 20 45.44 -7.12 7.49
N LEU A 21 46.21 -6.25 8.17
CA LEU A 21 45.65 -5.25 9.07
C LEU A 21 44.66 -4.32 8.34
N MET A 22 45.05 -3.81 7.16
CA MET A 22 44.18 -2.98 6.34
C MET A 22 42.90 -3.70 5.91
N MET A 23 43.02 -4.98 5.50
CA MET A 23 41.88 -5.80 5.13
C MET A 23 40.93 -6.08 6.30
N THR A 24 41.46 -6.28 7.51
CA THR A 24 40.62 -6.46 8.72
C THR A 24 39.85 -5.18 9.06
N VAL A 25 40.47 -4.00 8.92
CA VAL A 25 39.78 -2.71 9.11
C VAL A 25 38.68 -2.54 8.07
N LEU A 26 38.97 -2.80 6.79
CA LEU A 26 37.99 -2.73 5.70
C LEU A 26 36.83 -3.71 5.90
N PHE A 27 37.11 -4.92 6.39
CA PHE A 27 36.08 -5.90 6.74
C PHE A 27 35.15 -5.37 7.85
N GLY A 28 35.71 -4.81 8.93
CA GLY A 28 34.92 -4.22 10.01
C GLY A 28 34.03 -3.07 9.54
N LEU A 29 34.59 -2.17 8.71
CA LEU A 29 33.83 -1.09 8.08
C LEU A 29 32.73 -1.62 7.16
N SER A 30 33.00 -2.67 6.39
CA SER A 30 32.02 -3.26 5.46
C SER A 30 30.84 -3.89 6.21
N LEU A 31 31.09 -4.59 7.31
CA LEU A 31 30.02 -5.12 8.16
C LEU A 31 29.17 -4.01 8.80
N LEU A 32 29.82 -2.95 9.28
CA LEU A 32 29.12 -1.78 9.84
C LEU A 32 28.22 -1.12 8.80
N LEU A 33 28.75 -0.91 7.58
CA LEU A 33 27.98 -0.36 6.46
C LEU A 33 26.81 -1.28 6.07
N ALA A 34 27.04 -2.59 6.00
CA ALA A 34 26.00 -3.56 5.69
C ALA A 34 24.87 -3.57 6.73
N TYR A 35 25.21 -3.47 8.02
CA TYR A 35 24.22 -3.39 9.10
C TYR A 35 23.40 -2.09 9.01
N ARG A 36 24.08 -0.94 8.83
CA ARG A 36 23.40 0.36 8.66
C ARG A 36 22.51 0.40 7.41
N PHE A 37 22.98 -0.19 6.31
CA PHE A 37 22.21 -0.32 5.08
C PHE A 37 20.95 -1.16 5.31
N SER A 38 21.10 -2.33 5.93
CA SER A 38 19.98 -3.23 6.26
C SER A 38 18.95 -2.55 7.14
N THR A 39 19.40 -1.82 8.17
CA THR A 39 18.53 -1.07 9.08
C THR A 39 17.71 -0.02 8.31
N LYS A 40 18.38 0.86 7.56
CA LYS A 40 17.71 1.89 6.76
C LYS A 40 16.78 1.31 5.69
N PHE A 41 17.17 0.19 5.08
CA PHE A 41 16.37 -0.47 4.07
C PHE A 41 15.04 -0.96 4.64
N ILE A 42 15.06 -1.64 5.80
CA ILE A 42 13.86 -2.13 6.48
C ILE A 42 13.01 -0.95 7.00
N GLU A 43 13.62 0.09 7.57
CA GLU A 43 12.89 1.29 8.00
C GLU A 43 12.17 1.97 6.82
N ASN A 44 12.84 2.10 5.67
CA ASN A 44 12.23 2.65 4.46
C ASN A 44 11.09 1.77 3.95
N GLN A 45 11.26 0.44 3.97
CA GLN A 45 10.19 -0.50 3.60
C GLN A 45 8.99 -0.39 4.55
N PHE A 46 9.22 -0.21 5.85
CA PHE A 46 8.16 -0.03 6.83
C PHE A 46 7.27 1.17 6.50
N VAL A 47 7.86 2.25 5.97
CA VAL A 47 7.11 3.46 5.56
C VAL A 47 6.47 3.32 4.17
N SER A 48 7.12 2.64 3.21
CA SER A 48 6.62 2.56 1.83
C SER A 48 5.58 1.46 1.61
N GLU A 49 5.75 0.29 2.24
CA GLU A 49 4.90 -0.88 2.02
C GLU A 49 3.48 -0.74 2.60
N LYS A 50 3.23 0.29 3.42
CA LYS A 50 1.90 0.60 3.95
C LYS A 50 0.88 0.90 2.85
N VAL A 51 1.36 1.45 1.72
CA VAL A 51 0.54 1.71 0.53
C VAL A 51 0.03 0.40 -0.06
N ASN A 52 0.88 -0.63 -0.16
CA ASN A 52 0.48 -1.94 -0.67
C ASN A 52 -0.55 -2.62 0.25
N VAL A 53 -0.44 -2.45 1.56
CA VAL A 53 -1.45 -2.94 2.50
C VAL A 53 -2.77 -2.21 2.30
N LEU A 54 -2.73 -0.88 2.17
CA LEU A 54 -3.91 -0.06 1.91
C LEU A 54 -4.61 -0.53 0.64
N GLU A 55 -3.90 -0.56 -0.49
CA GLU A 55 -4.44 -0.95 -1.80
C GLU A 55 -5.13 -2.31 -1.78
N LYS A 56 -4.52 -3.32 -1.15
CA LYS A 56 -5.13 -4.64 -1.02
C LYS A 56 -6.36 -4.62 -0.12
N SER A 57 -6.32 -3.86 0.97
CA SER A 57 -7.43 -3.77 1.94
C SER A 57 -8.65 -3.02 1.38
N ILE A 58 -8.42 -1.98 0.55
CA ILE A 58 -9.51 -1.19 -0.07
C ILE A 58 -9.98 -1.75 -1.41
N LYS A 59 -9.37 -2.82 -1.92
CA LYS A 59 -9.76 -3.43 -3.20
C LYS A 59 -11.25 -3.77 -3.27
N PRO A 60 -11.89 -4.38 -2.24
CA PRO A 60 -13.33 -4.63 -2.26
C PRO A 60 -14.17 -3.35 -2.30
N TYR A 61 -13.70 -2.28 -1.66
CA TYR A 61 -14.35 -0.97 -1.73
C TYR A 61 -14.27 -0.37 -3.14
N ASN A 62 -13.10 -0.42 -3.78
CA ASN A 62 -12.93 0.08 -5.14
C ASN A 62 -13.80 -0.69 -6.14
N ASP A 63 -13.90 -2.01 -5.97
CA ASP A 63 -14.75 -2.87 -6.78
C ASP A 63 -16.25 -2.53 -6.60
N PHE A 64 -16.70 -2.38 -5.35
CA PHE A 64 -18.04 -1.89 -5.02
C PHE A 64 -18.34 -0.53 -5.67
N PHE A 65 -17.42 0.42 -5.53
CA PHE A 65 -17.61 1.79 -6.01
C PHE A 65 -17.66 1.88 -7.53
N GLN A 66 -16.80 1.14 -8.22
CA GLN A 66 -16.66 1.22 -9.68
C GLN A 66 -17.61 0.30 -10.45
N LYS A 67 -18.01 -0.84 -9.87
CA LYS A 67 -18.83 -1.84 -10.57
C LYS A 67 -20.22 -1.98 -9.98
N LYS A 68 -20.32 -2.16 -8.65
CA LYS A 68 -21.60 -2.47 -8.01
C LYS A 68 -22.53 -1.25 -7.93
N LEU A 69 -22.00 -0.05 -7.66
CA LEU A 69 -22.82 1.17 -7.64
C LEU A 69 -23.48 1.48 -9.00
N PRO A 70 -22.76 1.48 -10.15
CA PRO A 70 -23.40 1.69 -11.45
C PRO A 70 -24.44 0.64 -11.85
N GLU A 71 -24.38 -0.58 -11.30
CA GLU A 71 -25.33 -1.65 -11.58
C GLU A 71 -26.78 -1.25 -11.26
N VAL A 72 -26.98 -0.37 -10.28
CA VAL A 72 -28.29 0.20 -9.94
C VAL A 72 -28.94 0.88 -11.15
N SER A 73 -28.13 1.51 -12.02
CA SER A 73 -28.61 2.16 -13.22
C SER A 73 -29.11 1.18 -14.29
N TYR A 74 -28.70 -0.10 -14.25
CA TYR A 74 -29.17 -1.11 -15.22
C TYR A 74 -30.66 -1.44 -15.05
N TYR A 75 -31.21 -1.20 -13.85
CA TYR A 75 -32.64 -1.37 -13.59
C TYR A 75 -33.49 -0.21 -14.10
N ASN A 76 -32.88 0.86 -14.64
CA ASN A 76 -33.57 1.99 -15.28
C ASN A 76 -34.68 2.64 -14.42
N GLY A 77 -34.58 2.60 -13.10
CA GLY A 77 -35.60 3.19 -12.22
C GLY A 77 -36.79 2.26 -11.93
N TYR A 78 -36.72 0.97 -12.29
CA TYR A 78 -37.81 0.02 -12.11
C TYR A 78 -37.57 -0.97 -10.95
N LEU A 79 -36.71 -0.64 -9.99
CA LEU A 79 -36.56 -1.46 -8.79
C LEU A 79 -37.83 -1.36 -7.94
N ASP A 80 -38.43 -2.51 -7.64
CA ASP A 80 -39.44 -2.63 -6.60
C ASP A 80 -38.80 -3.10 -5.28
N SER A 81 -39.57 -3.13 -4.20
CA SER A 81 -39.05 -3.50 -2.88
C SER A 81 -38.48 -4.93 -2.84
N ALA A 82 -39.06 -5.86 -3.60
CA ALA A 82 -38.62 -7.25 -3.64
C ALA A 82 -37.29 -7.40 -4.39
N THR A 83 -37.17 -6.76 -5.56
CA THR A 83 -35.94 -6.76 -6.37
C THR A 83 -34.83 -6.00 -5.64
N ALA A 84 -35.16 -4.88 -4.99
CA ALA A 84 -34.23 -4.14 -4.14
C ALA A 84 -33.74 -4.98 -2.97
N SER A 85 -34.61 -5.77 -2.32
CA SER A 85 -34.20 -6.70 -1.26
C SER A 85 -33.16 -7.70 -1.77
N ASN A 86 -33.48 -8.41 -2.86
CA ASN A 86 -32.57 -9.41 -3.45
C ASN A 86 -31.21 -8.81 -3.85
N PHE A 87 -31.22 -7.60 -4.41
CA PHE A 87 -30.01 -6.87 -4.75
C PHE A 87 -29.18 -6.54 -3.50
N VAL A 88 -29.83 -6.02 -2.45
CA VAL A 88 -29.15 -5.65 -1.21
C VAL A 88 -28.64 -6.89 -0.47
N ASP A 89 -29.37 -7.99 -0.44
CA ASP A 89 -28.94 -9.22 0.23
C ASP A 89 -27.64 -9.76 -0.36
N THR A 90 -27.57 -9.80 -1.70
CA THR A 90 -26.34 -10.20 -2.41
C THR A 90 -25.19 -9.24 -2.10
N LEU A 91 -25.47 -7.94 -2.09
CA LEU A 91 -24.49 -6.88 -1.85
C LEU A 91 -23.94 -6.92 -0.41
N LEU A 92 -24.78 -7.18 0.60
CA LEU A 92 -24.36 -7.27 2.00
C LEU A 92 -23.50 -8.52 2.25
N MET A 93 -23.73 -9.61 1.51
CA MET A 93 -22.88 -10.80 1.57
C MET A 93 -21.51 -10.56 0.91
N GLU A 94 -21.49 -9.92 -0.26
CA GLU A 94 -20.27 -9.66 -1.03
C GLU A 94 -19.41 -8.54 -0.42
N TYR A 95 -20.04 -7.50 0.14
CA TYR A 95 -19.38 -6.32 0.69
C TYR A 95 -19.77 -6.08 2.16
N PRO A 96 -19.14 -6.78 3.13
CA PRO A 96 -19.50 -6.71 4.55
C PRO A 96 -19.36 -5.32 5.19
N PHE A 97 -18.57 -4.43 4.57
CA PHE A 97 -18.42 -3.05 5.03
C PHE A 97 -19.68 -2.21 4.78
N VAL A 98 -20.64 -2.69 3.98
CA VAL A 98 -21.94 -2.05 3.85
C VAL A 98 -22.80 -2.55 5.02
N SER A 99 -23.20 -1.63 5.90
CA SER A 99 -23.95 -1.97 7.12
C SER A 99 -25.46 -1.89 6.91
N LYS A 100 -25.90 -0.89 6.15
CA LYS A 100 -27.31 -0.54 5.96
C LYS A 100 -27.48 0.11 4.60
N VAL A 101 -28.60 -0.18 3.94
CA VAL A 101 -28.99 0.43 2.67
C VAL A 101 -30.37 1.06 2.82
N ILE A 102 -30.52 2.30 2.36
CA ILE A 102 -31.81 2.99 2.28
C ILE A 102 -32.16 3.13 0.81
N PHE A 103 -33.26 2.51 0.41
CA PHE A 103 -33.80 2.58 -0.95
C PHE A 103 -34.94 3.58 -1.01
N TYR A 104 -34.89 4.47 -2.00
CA TYR A 104 -35.93 5.44 -2.29
C TYR A 104 -36.51 5.08 -3.66
N ASP A 105 -37.71 4.49 -3.64
CA ASP A 105 -38.59 4.41 -4.81
C ASP A 105 -39.13 5.82 -5.01
N SER A 106 -38.55 6.56 -5.97
CA SER A 106 -38.89 7.96 -6.23
C SER A 106 -39.45 8.15 -7.62
N GLU A 107 -40.12 9.28 -7.82
CA GLU A 107 -40.76 9.58 -9.09
C GLU A 107 -40.52 11.04 -9.47
N VAL A 108 -40.36 11.23 -10.78
CA VAL A 108 -40.30 12.54 -11.41
C VAL A 108 -41.66 12.85 -12.05
N LYS A 109 -42.17 14.04 -11.75
CA LYS A 109 -43.47 14.54 -12.18
C LYS A 109 -43.38 15.97 -12.69
N ASN A 110 -44.37 16.33 -13.49
CA ASN A 110 -44.61 17.70 -13.92
C ASN A 110 -45.60 18.46 -13.01
N THR A 111 -45.82 17.95 -11.80
CA THR A 111 -46.72 18.52 -10.78
C THR A 111 -46.01 18.56 -9.44
N PRO A 112 -46.28 19.59 -8.61
CA PRO A 112 -45.57 19.79 -7.36
C PRO A 112 -45.77 18.62 -6.40
N VAL A 113 -44.66 18.16 -5.81
CA VAL A 113 -44.66 17.14 -4.75
C VAL A 113 -44.48 17.81 -3.39
N ARG A 114 -45.14 17.29 -2.36
CA ARG A 114 -45.05 17.83 -0.99
C ARG A 114 -43.72 17.51 -0.33
N ASP A 115 -43.29 16.25 -0.44
CA ASP A 115 -42.07 15.73 0.17
C ASP A 115 -41.09 15.44 -0.97
N GLY A 116 -40.12 16.34 -1.19
CA GLY A 116 -39.18 16.28 -2.32
C GLY A 116 -38.71 17.66 -2.81
N LEU A 117 -38.11 17.70 -4.00
CA LEU A 117 -37.66 18.93 -4.64
C LEU A 117 -38.63 19.37 -5.74
N ASN A 118 -38.93 20.67 -5.78
CA ASN A 118 -39.70 21.30 -6.85
C ASN A 118 -38.87 22.42 -7.48
N THR A 119 -38.59 22.31 -8.78
CA THR A 119 -37.86 23.32 -9.59
C THR A 119 -38.71 23.70 -10.80
N GLY A 120 -39.35 24.87 -10.76
CA GLY A 120 -40.29 25.29 -11.79
C GLY A 120 -41.50 24.36 -11.87
N ARG A 121 -41.68 23.67 -13.00
CA ARG A 121 -42.70 22.63 -13.19
C ARG A 121 -42.13 21.21 -13.13
N PHE A 122 -40.84 21.05 -12.85
CA PHE A 122 -40.22 19.76 -12.59
C PHE A 122 -40.24 19.47 -11.09
N SER A 123 -40.63 18.26 -10.74
CA SER A 123 -40.74 17.83 -9.36
C SER A 123 -40.23 16.41 -9.21
N ILE A 124 -39.43 16.15 -8.19
CA ILE A 124 -38.93 14.82 -7.84
C ILE A 124 -39.18 14.56 -6.36
N GLY A 125 -39.77 13.42 -6.02
CA GLY A 125 -40.05 13.06 -4.64
C GLY A 125 -40.12 11.56 -4.42
N PRO A 126 -39.82 11.08 -3.21
CA PRO A 126 -40.00 9.68 -2.85
C PRO A 126 -41.50 9.32 -2.88
N LYS A 127 -41.78 8.17 -3.49
CA LYS A 127 -43.06 7.47 -3.39
C LYS A 127 -43.05 6.58 -2.15
N ARG A 128 -41.98 5.82 -1.95
CA ARG A 128 -41.74 4.96 -0.77
C ARG A 128 -40.25 4.92 -0.43
N ILE A 129 -39.95 4.70 0.85
CA ILE A 129 -38.58 4.55 1.34
C ILE A 129 -38.50 3.28 2.17
N TYR A 130 -37.54 2.42 1.82
CA TYR A 130 -37.29 1.15 2.49
C TYR A 130 -35.89 1.13 3.08
N GLN A 131 -35.76 0.49 4.23
CA GLN A 131 -34.49 0.23 4.88
C GLN A 131 -34.19 -1.27 4.87
N PHE A 132 -32.95 -1.58 4.48
CA PHE A 132 -32.38 -2.92 4.43
C PHE A 132 -31.09 -2.96 5.27
N GLY A 133 -30.78 -4.10 5.88
CA GLY A 133 -29.52 -4.24 6.61
C GLY A 133 -29.46 -5.47 7.50
N THR A 134 -28.25 -5.85 7.90
CA THR A 134 -27.97 -7.04 8.73
C THR A 134 -28.55 -6.97 10.15
N LEU A 135 -28.94 -5.78 10.62
CA LEU A 135 -29.55 -5.54 11.92
C LEU A 135 -31.03 -5.13 11.80
N VAL A 136 -31.63 -5.28 10.62
CA VAL A 136 -33.04 -4.98 10.39
C VAL A 136 -33.85 -6.27 10.63
N PRO A 137 -34.87 -6.26 11.51
CA PRO A 137 -35.55 -7.48 11.97
C PRO A 137 -36.43 -8.18 10.92
N THR A 138 -36.72 -7.52 9.80
CA THR A 138 -37.44 -8.05 8.62
C THR A 138 -36.64 -7.74 7.36
N ASP A 139 -36.87 -8.52 6.29
CA ASP A 139 -36.20 -8.36 4.98
C ASP A 139 -36.22 -6.91 4.47
N SER A 140 -37.25 -6.13 4.84
CA SER A 140 -37.22 -4.67 4.76
C SER A 140 -38.07 -4.02 5.85
N VAL A 141 -37.79 -2.75 6.14
CA VAL A 141 -38.68 -1.87 6.93
C VAL A 141 -39.04 -0.67 6.08
N GLU A 142 -40.35 -0.45 5.86
CA GLU A 142 -40.85 0.76 5.21
C GLU A 142 -40.75 1.94 6.18
N LEU A 143 -39.92 2.91 5.84
CA LEU A 143 -39.70 4.12 6.64
C LEU A 143 -40.67 5.24 6.25
N PHE A 144 -41.06 5.29 4.98
CA PHE A 144 -41.90 6.35 4.41
C PHE A 144 -42.80 5.82 3.32
N SER A 145 -44.04 6.32 3.30
CA SER A 145 -44.90 6.31 2.14
C SER A 145 -45.67 7.61 2.04
N LYS A 146 -46.09 7.98 0.83
CA LYS A 146 -46.97 9.14 0.60
C LYS A 146 -48.25 9.15 1.44
N GLN A 147 -48.75 7.98 1.84
CA GLN A 147 -49.92 7.90 2.72
C GLN A 147 -49.55 7.99 4.21
N ASN A 148 -48.29 7.72 4.56
CA ASN A 148 -47.81 7.68 5.94
C ASN A 148 -46.42 8.35 6.06
N THR A 149 -46.41 9.64 6.35
CA THR A 149 -45.21 10.48 6.47
C THR A 149 -44.70 10.64 7.91
N LYS A 150 -45.32 9.98 8.89
CA LYS A 150 -45.10 10.23 10.32
C LYS A 150 -43.74 9.76 10.86
N ASN A 151 -43.05 8.87 10.14
CA ASN A 151 -41.91 8.12 10.67
C ASN A 151 -40.55 8.48 10.06
N PHE A 152 -40.50 9.33 9.02
CA PHE A 152 -39.25 9.66 8.34
C PHE A 152 -39.31 11.05 7.70
N ILE A 153 -38.33 11.89 8.03
CA ILE A 153 -38.09 13.16 7.32
C ILE A 153 -37.21 12.81 6.13
N VAL A 154 -37.67 13.13 4.91
CA VAL A 154 -36.91 12.94 3.67
C VAL A 154 -35.54 13.60 3.87
N GLY A 155 -34.50 12.76 3.99
CA GLY A 155 -33.20 13.21 4.47
C GLY A 155 -32.53 14.20 3.53
N ASP A 156 -31.64 15.02 4.08
CA ASP A 156 -30.85 16.01 3.33
C ASP A 156 -30.11 15.40 2.12
N ASP A 157 -29.78 14.10 2.17
CA ASP A 157 -29.08 13.43 1.09
C ASP A 157 -29.96 13.25 -0.17
N PHE A 158 -31.27 13.00 0.00
CA PHE A 158 -32.21 12.93 -1.13
C PHE A 158 -32.31 14.30 -1.79
N ASN A 159 -32.51 15.36 -1.00
CA ASN A 159 -32.62 16.72 -1.52
C ASN A 159 -31.32 17.18 -2.20
N ALA A 160 -30.16 16.80 -1.67
CA ALA A 160 -28.88 17.12 -2.27
C ALA A 160 -28.69 16.47 -3.65
N LEU A 161 -29.07 15.19 -3.82
CA LEU A 161 -29.00 14.53 -5.12
C LEU A 161 -30.11 14.98 -6.08
N ALA A 162 -31.32 15.23 -5.58
CA ALA A 162 -32.39 15.82 -6.35
C ALA A 162 -32.00 17.20 -6.90
N LEU A 163 -31.28 18.02 -6.10
CA LEU A 163 -30.77 19.31 -6.53
C LEU A 163 -29.70 19.15 -7.61
N LYS A 164 -28.74 18.22 -7.42
CA LYS A 164 -27.75 17.89 -8.45
C LYS A 164 -28.41 17.46 -9.76
N LEU A 165 -29.43 16.60 -9.70
CA LEU A 165 -30.22 16.19 -10.85
C LEU A 165 -30.85 17.41 -11.55
N ALA A 166 -31.53 18.27 -10.79
CA ALA A 166 -32.18 19.46 -11.36
C ALA A 166 -31.16 20.39 -12.04
N THR A 167 -30.04 20.70 -11.38
CA THR A 167 -28.96 21.51 -11.95
C THR A 167 -28.35 20.87 -13.19
N TYR A 168 -28.15 19.55 -13.18
CA TYR A 168 -27.65 18.82 -14.35
C TYR A 168 -28.60 18.95 -15.53
N ILE A 169 -29.90 18.73 -15.32
CA ILE A 169 -30.94 18.86 -16.37
C ILE A 169 -30.98 20.29 -16.93
N GLU A 170 -30.84 21.32 -16.10
CA GLU A 170 -30.81 22.73 -16.53
C GLU A 170 -29.62 22.98 -17.48
N SER A 171 -28.44 22.49 -17.11
CA SER A 171 -27.20 22.63 -17.88
C SER A 171 -27.04 21.64 -19.04
N LEU A 172 -27.95 20.67 -19.19
CA LEU A 172 -27.80 19.53 -20.10
C LEU A 172 -27.66 19.99 -21.55
N ASP A 173 -26.54 19.66 -22.20
CA ASP A 173 -26.42 19.78 -23.66
C ASP A 173 -26.96 18.51 -24.34
N THR A 174 -28.06 18.66 -25.09
CA THR A 174 -28.73 17.52 -25.76
C THR A 174 -27.99 17.02 -26.99
N ASN A 175 -26.96 17.74 -27.46
CA ASN A 175 -26.18 17.40 -28.65
C ASN A 175 -24.88 16.67 -28.32
N ARG A 176 -24.53 16.56 -27.04
CA ARG A 176 -23.32 15.90 -26.56
C ARG A 176 -23.66 14.64 -25.78
N THR A 177 -22.87 13.59 -25.97
CA THR A 177 -22.88 12.42 -25.09
C THR A 177 -22.04 12.73 -23.85
N PRO A 178 -22.63 12.74 -22.64
CA PRO A 178 -21.90 13.01 -21.40
C PRO A 178 -20.89 11.88 -21.11
N ASN A 179 -19.76 12.24 -20.51
CA ASN A 179 -18.74 11.25 -20.12
C ASN A 179 -19.23 10.43 -18.90
N GLN A 180 -18.76 9.20 -18.75
CA GLN A 180 -19.15 8.32 -17.64
C GLN A 180 -18.77 8.91 -16.27
N ASP A 181 -17.61 9.55 -16.16
CA ASP A 181 -17.17 10.22 -14.93
C ASP A 181 -18.05 11.45 -14.58
N GLU A 182 -18.48 12.16 -15.62
CA GLU A 182 -19.38 13.32 -15.49
C GLU A 182 -20.75 12.88 -14.99
N LEU A 183 -21.29 11.77 -15.53
CA LEU A 183 -22.51 11.16 -15.03
C LEU A 183 -22.32 10.72 -13.58
N PHE A 184 -21.29 9.93 -13.29
CA PHE A 184 -21.09 9.41 -11.94
C PHE A 184 -20.98 10.53 -10.88
N SER A 185 -20.26 11.62 -11.18
CA SER A 185 -20.13 12.77 -10.27
C SER A 185 -21.44 13.52 -10.00
N ASN A 186 -22.28 13.66 -11.02
CA ASN A 186 -23.57 14.34 -10.93
C ASN A 186 -24.66 13.48 -10.26
N PHE A 187 -24.60 12.16 -10.43
CA PHE A 187 -25.59 11.20 -9.92
C PHE A 187 -25.15 10.49 -8.63
N SER A 188 -24.01 10.87 -8.05
CA SER A 188 -23.56 10.33 -6.76
C SER A 188 -23.18 11.43 -5.76
N ASN A 189 -23.20 11.06 -4.48
CA ASN A 189 -22.79 11.90 -3.37
C ASN A 189 -22.02 11.05 -2.37
N VAL A 190 -20.74 11.37 -2.17
CA VAL A 190 -19.85 10.68 -1.24
C VAL A 190 -19.66 11.57 -0.02
N ARG A 191 -20.07 11.06 1.14
CA ARG A 191 -19.91 11.68 2.45
C ARG A 191 -19.21 10.70 3.40
N SER A 192 -18.81 11.19 4.57
CA SER A 192 -18.24 10.32 5.62
C SER A 192 -19.18 9.15 5.92
N ASN A 193 -18.65 7.93 5.82
CA ASN A 193 -19.34 6.66 6.05
C ASN A 193 -20.61 6.45 5.23
N LYS A 194 -20.79 7.17 4.12
CA LYS A 194 -22.03 7.11 3.35
C LYS A 194 -21.83 7.46 1.88
N ILE A 195 -22.38 6.62 1.01
CA ILE A 195 -22.47 6.90 -0.43
C ILE A 195 -23.93 6.87 -0.83
N THR A 196 -24.39 7.93 -1.49
CA THR A 196 -25.73 7.94 -2.08
C THR A 196 -25.61 7.99 -3.59
N TYR A 197 -26.36 7.15 -4.27
CA TYR A 197 -26.34 6.99 -5.72
C TYR A 197 -27.76 7.06 -6.26
N LEU A 198 -27.95 7.90 -7.27
CA LEU A 198 -29.18 8.01 -8.04
C LEU A 198 -28.97 7.28 -9.36
N ASN A 199 -29.91 6.42 -9.77
CA ASN A 199 -29.82 5.78 -11.07
C ASN A 199 -29.72 6.83 -12.18
N ILE A 200 -28.88 6.58 -13.20
CA ILE A 200 -28.71 7.52 -14.30
C ILE A 200 -29.95 7.41 -15.21
N PRO A 201 -30.74 8.48 -15.39
CA PRO A 201 -31.89 8.45 -16.30
C PRO A 201 -31.42 8.30 -17.74
N ARG A 202 -32.25 7.70 -18.60
CA ARG A 202 -31.94 7.59 -20.03
C ARG A 202 -31.93 8.98 -20.67
N LEU A 203 -31.18 9.14 -21.76
CA LEU A 203 -31.08 10.43 -22.45
C LEU A 203 -32.46 10.97 -22.90
N GLU A 204 -33.38 10.08 -23.27
CA GLU A 204 -34.76 10.45 -23.62
C GLU A 204 -35.53 11.00 -22.41
N ASP A 205 -35.40 10.36 -21.25
CA ASP A 205 -36.02 10.81 -19.99
C ASP A 205 -35.43 12.17 -19.58
N LEU A 206 -34.11 12.37 -19.70
CA LEU A 206 -33.45 13.65 -19.44
C LEU A 206 -33.95 14.78 -20.35
N LYS A 207 -34.18 14.51 -21.64
CA LYS A 207 -34.79 15.49 -22.57
C LYS A 207 -36.19 15.88 -22.12
N MET A 208 -36.98 14.90 -21.69
CA MET A 208 -38.32 15.14 -21.16
C MET A 208 -38.28 15.93 -19.85
N TYR A 209 -37.36 15.63 -18.94
CA TYR A 209 -37.15 16.39 -17.71
C TYR A 209 -36.78 17.85 -18.01
N LYS A 210 -35.93 18.10 -19.00
CA LYS A 210 -35.59 19.45 -19.45
C LYS A 210 -36.81 20.20 -19.98
N MET A 211 -37.71 19.51 -20.69
CA MET A 211 -38.99 20.10 -21.11
C MET A 211 -39.91 20.39 -19.92
N MET A 212 -39.94 19.51 -18.90
CA MET A 212 -40.73 19.71 -17.68
C MET A 212 -40.29 20.92 -16.88
N ILE A 213 -39.00 21.26 -16.84
CA ILE A 213 -38.53 22.48 -16.17
C ILE A 213 -39.14 23.73 -16.84
N ARG A 214 -39.27 23.72 -18.17
CA ARG A 214 -39.65 24.90 -18.97
C ARG A 214 -41.16 25.11 -19.09
N LYS A 215 -41.93 24.03 -19.18
CA LYS A 215 -43.37 24.11 -19.46
C LYS A 215 -44.16 22.96 -18.85
N GLU A 216 -45.45 23.21 -18.71
CA GLU A 216 -46.40 22.16 -18.38
C GLU A 216 -46.65 21.25 -19.59
N LEU A 217 -46.57 19.93 -19.38
CA LEU A 217 -46.76 18.91 -20.41
C LEU A 217 -48.19 18.37 -20.37
N LYS A 218 -48.73 18.06 -21.56
CA LYS A 218 -50.03 17.38 -21.73
C LYS A 218 -49.85 16.23 -22.72
N PRO A 219 -49.96 14.95 -22.30
CA PRO A 219 -50.22 14.47 -20.93
C PRO A 219 -49.09 14.79 -19.95
N GLN A 220 -49.34 14.67 -18.65
CA GLN A 220 -48.35 14.85 -17.57
C GLN A 220 -47.70 13.49 -17.25
N PRO A 221 -46.56 13.14 -17.85
CA PRO A 221 -45.92 11.84 -17.62
C PRO A 221 -45.33 11.74 -16.21
N VAL A 222 -45.27 10.50 -15.71
CA VAL A 222 -44.61 10.15 -14.44
C VAL A 222 -43.49 9.17 -14.76
N TYR A 223 -42.28 9.51 -14.34
CA TYR A 223 -41.10 8.66 -14.53
C TYR A 223 -40.65 8.11 -13.18
N GLN A 224 -40.21 6.85 -13.15
CA GLN A 224 -39.66 6.24 -11.95
C GLN A 224 -38.17 6.53 -11.85
N GLN A 225 -37.68 6.67 -10.62
CA GLN A 225 -36.32 7.04 -10.32
C GLN A 225 -35.90 6.35 -9.02
N ASP A 226 -34.84 5.57 -9.06
CA ASP A 226 -34.33 4.81 -7.94
C ASP A 226 -33.11 5.50 -7.32
N MET A 227 -33.16 5.70 -6.00
CA MET A 227 -31.99 6.18 -5.26
C MET A 227 -31.65 5.19 -4.15
N LEU A 228 -30.36 4.91 -3.98
CA LEU A 228 -29.85 4.05 -2.91
C LEU A 228 -28.82 4.82 -2.10
N SER A 229 -28.98 4.80 -0.78
CA SER A 229 -28.01 5.33 0.18
C SER A 229 -27.38 4.18 0.95
N PHE A 230 -26.07 3.99 0.76
CA PHE A 230 -25.26 2.95 1.36
C PHE A 230 -24.52 3.54 2.57
N HIS A 231 -24.82 3.02 3.76
CA HIS A 231 -24.07 3.33 4.97
C HIS A 231 -22.92 2.35 5.12
N LEU A 232 -21.72 2.89 5.22
CA LEU A 232 -20.48 2.14 5.24
C LEU A 232 -19.89 2.13 6.64
N ASP A 233 -19.34 1.00 7.03
CA ASP A 233 -18.65 0.78 8.29
C ASP A 233 -17.18 0.47 8.00
N PRO A 234 -16.25 1.39 8.32
CA PRO A 234 -14.83 1.19 8.04
C PRO A 234 -14.26 0.01 8.83
N TYR A 235 -14.75 -0.27 10.04
CA TYR A 235 -14.22 -1.35 10.89
C TYR A 235 -14.52 -2.75 10.35
N LYS A 236 -15.48 -2.86 9.42
CA LYS A 236 -15.80 -4.11 8.72
C LYS A 236 -14.95 -4.35 7.46
N ILE A 237 -14.06 -3.42 7.10
CA ILE A 237 -13.08 -3.62 6.03
C ILE A 237 -12.08 -4.70 6.48
N ARG A 238 -11.94 -5.74 5.66
CA ARG A 238 -10.95 -6.80 5.92
C ARG A 238 -9.56 -6.27 5.62
N ILE A 239 -8.75 -6.09 6.66
CA ILE A 239 -7.35 -5.66 6.52
C ILE A 239 -6.51 -6.84 6.04
N LEU A 240 -5.84 -6.67 4.89
CA LEU A 240 -4.98 -7.69 4.30
C LEU A 240 -3.51 -7.30 4.44
N ASN A 241 -2.84 -7.88 5.43
CA ASN A 241 -1.42 -7.63 5.65
C ASN A 241 -0.55 -8.29 4.56
N SER A 242 -0.07 -7.48 3.61
CA SER A 242 0.83 -7.93 2.54
C SER A 242 2.27 -8.21 3.01
N ARG A 243 2.67 -7.68 4.18
CA ARG A 243 4.02 -7.75 4.73
C ARG A 243 3.98 -8.13 6.21
N PRO A 244 3.67 -9.39 6.55
CA PRO A 244 3.56 -9.85 7.94
C PRO A 244 4.88 -9.78 8.71
N LEU A 245 6.02 -9.75 8.02
CA LEU A 245 7.35 -9.58 8.61
C LEU A 245 7.68 -8.13 9.00
N LEU A 246 6.92 -7.16 8.48
CA LEU A 246 7.10 -5.74 8.79
C LEU A 246 6.03 -5.24 9.76
N TYR A 247 4.77 -5.66 9.59
CA TYR A 247 3.63 -5.17 10.36
C TYR A 247 3.06 -6.28 11.24
N GLN A 248 3.16 -6.12 12.57
CA GLN A 248 2.57 -7.09 13.52
C GLN A 248 1.08 -6.85 13.72
N HIS A 249 0.70 -5.58 13.90
CA HIS A 249 -0.68 -5.18 14.12
C HIS A 249 -1.05 -4.04 13.20
N ILE A 250 -2.21 -4.18 12.57
CA ILE A 250 -2.78 -3.17 11.69
C ILE A 250 -4.23 -2.99 12.14
N ARG A 251 -4.61 -1.74 12.41
CA ARG A 251 -5.94 -1.38 12.92
C ARG A 251 -6.48 -0.20 12.15
N ILE A 252 -7.79 -0.10 12.07
CA ILE A 252 -8.47 1.08 11.57
C ILE A 252 -8.78 1.95 12.78
N GLU A 253 -8.32 3.19 12.75
CA GLU A 253 -8.53 4.16 13.81
C GLU A 253 -9.10 5.46 13.22
N PRO A 254 -9.83 6.25 14.01
CA PRO A 254 -10.22 7.60 13.60
C PRO A 254 -9.00 8.44 13.23
N LEU A 255 -9.15 9.37 12.29
CA LEU A 255 -8.07 10.26 11.86
C LEU A 255 -7.49 11.07 13.05
N THR A 256 -8.34 11.42 14.00
CA THR A 256 -8.01 12.15 15.23
C THR A 256 -7.34 11.30 16.31
N TYR A 257 -7.23 9.98 16.12
CA TYR A 257 -6.60 9.11 17.08
C TYR A 257 -5.11 9.45 17.24
N ASP A 258 -4.71 9.75 18.47
CA ASP A 258 -3.32 9.97 18.87
C ASP A 258 -2.91 8.87 19.86
N PRO A 259 -1.93 8.01 19.52
CA PRO A 259 -1.48 6.93 20.39
C PRO A 259 -0.83 7.44 21.70
N LEU A 260 -1.35 6.98 22.83
CA LEU A 260 -0.81 7.29 24.17
C LEU A 260 0.59 6.70 24.42
N GLU A 261 0.93 5.61 23.72
CA GLU A 261 2.20 4.90 23.85
C GLU A 261 3.05 5.01 22.58
N THR A 262 3.57 6.21 22.31
CA THR A 262 4.68 6.42 21.34
C THR A 262 6.04 6.18 22.00
N GLY A 263 6.12 5.16 22.84
CA GLY A 263 7.37 4.79 23.50
C GLY A 263 8.39 4.22 22.52
N VAL A 264 9.68 4.37 22.85
CA VAL A 264 10.86 3.84 22.11
C VAL A 264 10.80 2.33 21.79
N ALA A 265 9.82 1.61 22.36
CA ALA A 265 9.62 0.18 22.19
C ALA A 265 8.86 -0.20 20.90
N TYR A 266 8.14 0.74 20.27
CA TYR A 266 7.30 0.46 19.11
C TYR A 266 7.63 1.39 17.94
N MET A 267 7.66 0.81 16.74
CA MET A 267 7.71 1.53 15.48
C MET A 267 6.30 1.61 14.91
N THR A 268 5.86 2.82 14.59
CA THR A 268 4.49 3.07 14.14
C THR A 268 4.47 3.89 12.85
N THR A 269 3.48 3.65 12.01
CA THR A 269 3.21 4.48 10.84
C THR A 269 1.72 4.47 10.55
N GLU A 270 1.26 5.41 9.74
CA GLU A 270 -0.14 5.57 9.40
C GLU A 270 -0.35 5.95 7.93
N ILE A 271 -1.53 5.61 7.41
CA ILE A 271 -2.01 6.05 6.09
C ILE A 271 -3.52 6.27 6.14
N THR A 272 -3.99 7.38 5.58
CA THR A 272 -5.41 7.73 5.55
C THR A 272 -6.18 6.83 4.59
N LEU A 273 -7.40 6.45 4.94
CA LEU A 273 -8.31 5.75 4.04
C LEU A 273 -8.91 6.73 3.02
N PRO A 274 -9.21 6.31 1.77
CA PRO A 274 -9.77 7.19 0.74
C PRO A 274 -11.30 7.25 0.77
N GLY A 275 -11.85 8.24 0.05
CA GLY A 275 -13.28 8.35 -0.24
C GLY A 275 -14.16 8.55 1.00
N PRO A 276 -15.23 7.77 1.18
CA PRO A 276 -16.15 7.91 2.33
C PRO A 276 -15.49 7.56 3.67
N PHE A 277 -14.30 6.97 3.65
CA PHE A 277 -13.55 6.59 4.85
C PHE A 277 -12.45 7.60 5.21
N SER A 278 -12.45 8.80 4.61
CA SER A 278 -11.44 9.85 4.83
C SER A 278 -11.20 10.22 6.29
N ASP A 279 -12.22 10.03 7.14
CA ASP A 279 -12.14 10.33 8.57
C ASP A 279 -11.43 9.23 9.38
N TYR A 280 -10.87 8.22 8.70
CA TYR A 280 -10.19 7.08 9.31
C TYR A 280 -8.83 6.85 8.66
N LYS A 281 -7.95 6.20 9.40
CA LYS A 281 -6.61 5.82 8.98
C LYS A 281 -6.31 4.37 9.33
N LEU A 282 -5.49 3.71 8.52
CA LEU A 282 -4.83 2.48 8.92
C LEU A 282 -3.62 2.83 9.77
N TYR A 283 -3.61 2.31 10.98
CA TYR A 283 -2.55 2.48 11.95
C TYR A 283 -1.75 1.18 12.05
N PHE A 284 -0.45 1.27 11.80
CA PHE A 284 0.48 0.14 11.74
C PHE A 284 1.40 0.18 12.95
N ILE A 285 1.53 -0.95 13.63
CA ILE A 285 2.32 -1.08 14.86
C ILE A 285 3.19 -2.33 14.76
N SER A 286 4.47 -2.17 15.05
CA SER A 286 5.41 -3.26 15.26
C SER A 286 6.34 -2.97 16.41
N ALA A 287 6.62 -3.97 17.24
CA ALA A 287 7.62 -3.89 18.28
C ALA A 287 9.02 -3.73 17.68
N GLN A 288 9.87 -2.94 18.31
CA GLN A 288 11.24 -2.72 17.86
C GLN A 288 12.03 -4.04 17.81
N SER A 289 11.76 -4.97 18.73
CA SER A 289 12.36 -6.31 18.72
C SER A 289 11.98 -7.12 17.49
N PHE A 290 10.76 -6.96 16.99
CA PHE A 290 10.28 -7.62 15.78
C PHE A 290 10.96 -7.05 14.53
N ILE A 291 11.06 -5.72 14.43
CA ILE A 291 11.79 -5.06 13.35
C ILE A 291 13.28 -5.41 13.37
N ASN A 292 13.90 -5.44 14.55
CA ASN A 292 15.31 -5.83 14.71
C ASN A 292 15.57 -7.28 14.26
N LYS A 293 14.61 -8.18 14.48
CA LYS A 293 14.69 -9.55 13.98
C LYS A 293 14.69 -9.59 12.44
N GLU A 294 13.84 -8.78 11.81
CA GLU A 294 13.80 -8.69 10.35
C GLU A 294 15.06 -8.02 9.77
N ILE A 295 15.57 -6.97 10.42
CA ILE A 295 16.87 -6.36 10.09
C ILE A 295 17.98 -7.41 10.14
N PHE A 296 18.01 -8.24 11.18
CA PHE A 296 19.01 -9.30 11.30
C PHE A 296 18.86 -10.38 10.22
N ASN A 297 17.63 -10.79 9.90
CA ASN A 297 17.37 -11.72 8.81
C ASN A 297 17.86 -11.20 7.46
N TYR A 298 17.71 -9.89 7.19
CA TYR A 298 18.22 -9.26 5.98
C TYR A 298 19.75 -9.07 6.00
N PHE A 299 20.30 -8.71 7.17
CA PHE A 299 21.73 -8.48 7.35
C PHE A 299 22.57 -9.76 7.30
N LEU A 300 22.09 -10.86 7.89
CA LEU A 300 22.84 -12.11 8.02
C LEU A 300 23.39 -12.66 6.68
N PRO A 301 22.61 -12.78 5.58
CA PRO A 301 23.15 -13.24 4.31
C PRO A 301 24.20 -12.28 3.72
N LEU A 302 24.04 -10.97 3.90
CA LEU A 302 25.04 -9.97 3.50
C LEU A 302 26.34 -10.15 4.29
N ALA A 303 26.24 -10.31 5.61
CA ALA A 303 27.38 -10.52 6.49
C ALA A 303 28.13 -11.82 6.15
N LEU A 304 27.40 -12.91 5.88
CA LEU A 304 27.98 -14.18 5.44
C LEU A 304 28.72 -14.05 4.11
N GLY A 305 28.18 -13.29 3.16
CA GLY A 305 28.85 -13.00 1.88
C GLY A 305 30.16 -12.22 2.07
N ILE A 306 30.13 -11.17 2.89
CA ILE A 306 31.32 -10.37 3.23
C ILE A 306 32.37 -11.24 3.95
N LEU A 307 31.94 -12.11 4.87
CA LEU A 307 32.81 -13.02 5.62
C LEU A 307 33.45 -14.07 4.71
N ALA A 308 32.69 -14.64 3.75
CA ALA A 308 33.23 -15.57 2.77
C ALA A 308 34.32 -14.92 1.91
N PHE A 309 34.07 -13.70 1.42
CA PHE A 309 35.07 -12.94 0.66
C PHE A 309 36.33 -12.65 1.49
N TYR A 310 36.16 -12.19 2.73
CA TYR A 310 37.29 -11.95 3.64
C TYR A 310 38.10 -13.22 3.89
N SER A 311 37.44 -14.35 4.10
CA SER A 311 38.09 -15.65 4.34
C SER A 311 38.96 -16.09 3.16
N ILE A 312 38.49 -15.85 1.92
CA ILE A 312 39.27 -16.12 0.71
C ILE A 312 40.53 -15.24 0.66
N VAL A 313 40.40 -13.95 0.95
CA VAL A 313 41.55 -13.02 0.93
C VAL A 313 42.59 -13.39 1.99
N VAL A 314 42.15 -13.75 3.20
CA VAL A 314 43.04 -14.21 4.28
C VAL A 314 43.73 -15.51 3.88
N LEU A 315 43.02 -16.46 3.26
CA LEU A 315 43.59 -17.70 2.76
C LEU A 315 44.66 -17.45 1.67
N LEU A 316 44.40 -16.53 0.74
CA LEU A 316 45.39 -16.13 -0.27
C LEU A 316 46.63 -15.49 0.37
N ALA A 317 46.45 -14.57 1.32
CA ALA A 317 47.56 -13.94 2.04
C ALA A 317 48.39 -14.97 2.80
N TYR A 318 47.74 -15.95 3.43
CA TYR A 318 48.41 -17.07 4.10
C TYR A 318 49.20 -17.95 3.13
N LEU A 319 48.64 -18.29 1.96
CA LEU A 319 49.33 -19.06 0.94
C LEU A 319 50.57 -18.33 0.40
N ILE A 320 50.46 -17.02 0.17
CA ILE A 320 51.60 -16.16 -0.25
C ILE A 320 52.67 -16.15 0.84
N PHE A 321 52.29 -15.95 2.10
CA PHE A 321 53.21 -15.99 3.24
C PHE A 321 53.94 -17.34 3.32
N ARG A 322 53.21 -18.46 3.20
CA ARG A 322 53.77 -19.81 3.22
C ARG A 322 54.77 -20.00 2.08
N ASN A 323 54.41 -19.57 0.87
CA ASN A 323 55.26 -19.68 -0.32
C ASN A 323 56.56 -18.87 -0.17
N LEU A 324 56.48 -17.61 0.26
CA LEU A 324 57.65 -16.77 0.52
C LEU A 324 58.58 -17.36 1.59
N ASN A 325 58.03 -17.96 2.64
CA ASN A 325 58.82 -18.58 3.69
C ASN A 325 59.59 -19.81 3.18
N ILE A 326 58.97 -20.65 2.34
CA ILE A 326 59.63 -21.80 1.70
C ILE A 326 60.74 -21.33 0.76
N ASN A 327 60.46 -20.34 -0.09
CA ASN A 327 61.47 -19.77 -0.99
C ASN A 327 62.66 -19.18 -0.21
N HIS A 328 62.40 -18.46 0.88
CA HIS A 328 63.47 -17.93 1.72
C HIS A 328 64.38 -19.04 2.28
N LYS A 329 63.80 -20.16 2.74
CA LYS A 329 64.57 -21.32 3.21
C LYS A 329 65.41 -21.94 2.09
N MET A 330 64.87 -22.06 0.87
CA MET A 330 65.60 -22.59 -0.28
C MET A 330 66.79 -21.70 -0.67
N PHE A 331 66.58 -20.37 -0.74
CA PHE A 331 67.67 -19.42 -1.04
C PHE A 331 68.77 -19.44 0.03
N LYS A 332 68.39 -19.55 1.31
CA LYS A 332 69.38 -19.68 2.38
C LYS A 332 70.22 -20.95 2.23
N LEU A 333 69.58 -22.09 1.91
CA LEU A 333 70.27 -23.36 1.71
C LEU A 333 71.23 -23.32 0.51
N GLN A 334 70.83 -22.71 -0.62
CA GLN A 334 71.71 -22.52 -1.78
C GLN A 334 72.90 -21.62 -1.46
N TYR A 335 72.68 -20.55 -0.69
CA TYR A 335 73.74 -19.66 -0.25
C TYR A 335 74.74 -20.38 0.67
N ASP A 336 74.23 -21.11 1.67
CA ASP A 336 75.06 -21.90 2.58
C ASP A 336 75.85 -22.98 1.83
N PHE A 337 75.24 -23.63 0.83
CA PHE A 337 75.92 -24.61 -0.03
C PHE A 337 77.04 -23.98 -0.87
N MET A 338 76.77 -22.85 -1.55
CA MET A 338 77.77 -22.16 -2.36
C MET A 338 78.92 -21.63 -1.51
N ASN A 339 78.63 -21.13 -0.32
CA ASN A 339 79.63 -20.60 0.60
C ASN A 339 80.50 -21.74 1.18
N ASN A 340 79.89 -22.88 1.52
CA ASN A 340 80.61 -24.08 1.94
C ASN A 340 81.51 -24.62 0.82
N LEU A 341 80.99 -24.76 -0.41
CA LEU A 341 81.81 -25.15 -1.56
C LEU A 341 82.97 -24.17 -1.78
N THR A 342 82.70 -22.87 -1.74
CA THR A 342 83.75 -21.86 -1.91
C THR A 342 84.82 -21.97 -0.82
N HIS A 343 84.41 -22.23 0.43
CA HIS A 343 85.33 -22.45 1.54
C HIS A 343 86.17 -23.72 1.35
N GLU A 344 85.54 -24.82 0.92
CA GLU A 344 86.20 -26.11 0.67
C GLU A 344 87.10 -26.13 -0.57
N PHE A 345 86.83 -25.32 -1.60
CA PHE A 345 87.72 -25.16 -2.75
C PHE A 345 88.87 -24.18 -2.46
N LYS A 346 88.66 -23.18 -1.60
CA LYS A 346 89.69 -22.19 -1.26
C LYS A 346 90.80 -22.78 -0.38
N THR A 347 90.47 -23.68 0.54
CA THR A 347 91.45 -24.39 1.39
C THR A 347 92.55 -25.10 0.59
N PRO A 348 92.27 -26.01 -0.36
CA PRO A 348 93.32 -26.68 -1.15
C PRO A 348 94.04 -25.74 -2.12
N VAL A 349 93.34 -24.78 -2.74
CA VAL A 349 93.97 -23.80 -3.65
C VAL A 349 94.95 -22.88 -2.90
N SER A 350 94.67 -22.56 -1.63
CA SER A 350 95.61 -21.80 -0.78
C SER A 350 96.84 -22.62 -0.35
N VAL A 351 96.70 -23.94 -0.19
CA VAL A 351 97.81 -24.84 0.13
C VAL A 351 98.75 -25.00 -1.07
N ILE A 352 98.22 -25.08 -2.29
CA ILE A 352 99.03 -25.18 -3.52
C ILE A 352 99.82 -23.90 -3.79
N LYS A 353 99.28 -22.72 -3.43
CA LYS A 353 99.97 -21.44 -3.61
C LYS A 353 101.19 -21.22 -2.69
N ILE A 354 101.32 -22.01 -1.61
CA ILE A 354 102.47 -21.96 -0.68
C ILE A 354 103.61 -22.86 -1.18
N ALA A 355 103.33 -23.78 -2.12
CA ALA A 355 104.31 -24.70 -2.70
C ALA A 355 104.82 -24.23 -4.09
N GLY A 356 104.46 -23.02 -4.52
CA GLY A 356 104.87 -22.41 -5.80
C GLY A 356 105.92 -21.34 -5.61
#